data_AF-A0A075DJQ5-F1
#
_entry.id   AF-A0A075DJQ5-F1
#
_cell.length_a   1.000
_cell.length_b   1.000
_cell.length_c   1.000
_cell.angle_alpha   90.00
_cell.angle_beta   90.00
_cell.angle_gamma   90.00
#
_symmetry.space_group_name_H-M   'P 1'
#
loop_
_entity.id
_entity.type
_entity.pdbx_description
1 polymer ?
#
loop_
_entity_poly.entity_id
_entity_poly.type
_entity_poly.pdbx_seq_one_letter_code
_entity_poly.pdbx_strand_id
1 'polypeptide(L)'
;GIVGMLVGVIHAAQLIWPEITFNIPWLSYGRLRPLHTNAVIFAFGGSALFATSYYIVQRTCQARLFCDKLAAFTFWGWQAVIVLAAVTLPLGLSTSKEYAELEWPIDLLITIVWVAYAVVFFGTVIKRKTKHIYVSNWFFGAYILTIAILHIVNNIEMPASLFKSYSAYAGAQDAMIQWWYGHNAVGFFLTTSFLGMMYYFIPKQAERPIYSYRLSIVHFWALNFTYMWAGPHHLQHTSLPDWTQSLGMVFSLILLAPSWGG
;
A
#
# COMPACT_ATOMS: atom_id res chain seq x y z
N GLY A 1 14.15 -0.04 4.44
CA GLY A 1 14.23 -1.09 5.47
C GLY A 1 14.86 -0.53 6.72
N ILE A 2 16.19 -0.45 6.75
CA ILE A 2 16.98 0.04 7.89
C ILE A 2 16.46 1.36 8.46
N VAL A 3 16.32 2.40 7.62
CA VAL A 3 15.84 3.72 8.08
C VAL A 3 14.47 3.63 8.74
N GLY A 4 13.47 3.02 8.09
CA GLY A 4 12.13 2.90 8.63
C GLY A 4 12.10 2.16 9.98
N MET A 5 12.80 1.02 10.08
CA MET A 5 12.88 0.26 11.33
C MET A 5 13.65 1.01 12.42
N LEU A 6 14.71 1.74 12.08
CA LEU A 6 15.46 2.57 13.02
C LEU A 6 14.59 3.70 13.60
N VAL A 7 13.86 4.42 12.76
CA VAL A 7 12.88 5.43 13.24
C VAL A 7 11.84 4.75 14.14
N GLY A 8 11.43 3.53 13.78
CA GLY A 8 10.58 2.65 14.61
C GLY A 8 11.13 2.45 16.02
N VAL A 9 12.39 2.04 16.14
CA VAL A 9 13.09 1.88 17.42
C VAL A 9 13.17 3.19 18.19
N ILE A 10 13.48 4.31 17.51
CA ILE A 10 13.60 5.63 18.15
C ILE A 10 12.27 6.06 18.76
N HIS A 11 11.17 6.02 18.01
CA HIS A 11 9.87 6.47 18.55
C HIS A 11 9.27 5.46 19.53
N ALA A 12 9.62 4.18 19.44
CA ALA A 12 9.29 3.21 20.49
C ALA A 12 10.02 3.55 21.79
N ALA A 13 11.31 3.94 21.73
CA ALA A 13 12.05 4.38 22.90
C ALA A 13 11.46 5.65 23.53
N GLN A 14 10.88 6.56 22.73
CA GLN A 14 10.17 7.75 23.24
C GLN A 14 8.94 7.42 24.10
N LEU A 15 8.30 6.27 23.90
CA LEU A 15 7.19 5.83 24.75
C LEU A 15 7.64 5.42 26.17
N ILE A 16 8.92 5.08 26.33
CA ILE A 16 9.54 4.73 27.63
C ILE A 16 10.29 5.92 28.21
N TRP A 17 11.05 6.63 27.38
CA TRP A 17 11.86 7.80 27.72
C TRP A 17 11.47 8.99 26.83
N PRO A 18 10.41 9.74 27.19
CA PRO A 18 9.90 10.84 26.36
C PRO A 18 10.94 11.91 26.00
N GLU A 19 11.93 12.12 26.88
CA GLU A 19 12.94 13.16 26.75
C GLU A 19 14.17 12.76 25.91
N ILE A 20 14.25 11.53 25.37
CA ILE A 20 15.42 11.03 24.60
C ILE A 20 15.78 11.87 23.37
N THR A 21 14.86 12.73 22.92
CA THR A 21 15.05 13.64 21.77
C THR A 21 15.25 15.10 22.15
N PHE A 22 15.48 15.38 23.44
CA PHE A 22 15.80 16.72 23.97
C PHE A 22 14.81 17.81 23.53
N ASN A 23 13.52 17.48 23.42
CA ASN A 23 12.45 18.39 23.00
C ASN A 23 12.64 19.02 21.61
N ILE A 24 13.41 18.39 20.71
CA ILE A 24 13.58 18.84 19.32
C ILE A 24 12.26 18.59 18.54
N PRO A 25 11.60 19.63 17.99
CA PRO A 25 10.25 19.48 17.44
C PRO A 25 10.12 18.45 16.30
N TRP A 26 11.07 18.43 15.36
CA TRP A 26 11.07 17.49 14.23
C TRP A 26 11.46 16.06 14.62
N LEU A 27 11.95 15.84 15.84
CA LEU A 27 12.19 14.52 16.40
C LEU A 27 11.09 14.08 17.37
N SER A 28 10.02 14.86 17.54
CA SER A 28 8.93 14.49 18.44
C SER A 28 8.18 13.23 17.97
N TYR A 29 7.63 12.46 18.91
CA TYR A 29 6.88 11.23 18.63
C TYR A 29 5.78 11.43 17.57
N GLY A 30 5.01 12.52 17.71
CA GLY A 30 3.90 12.82 16.79
C GLY A 30 4.33 13.02 15.33
N ARG A 31 5.57 13.44 15.08
CA ARG A 31 6.12 13.62 13.72
C ARG A 31 6.91 12.42 13.24
N LEU A 32 7.60 11.71 14.14
CA LEU A 32 8.35 10.51 13.78
C LEU A 32 7.45 9.29 13.54
N ARG A 33 6.28 9.19 14.19
CA ARG A 33 5.31 8.09 13.95
C ARG A 33 4.89 8.00 12.47
N PRO A 34 4.34 9.05 11.83
CA PRO A 34 3.96 8.97 10.42
C PRO A 34 5.17 8.79 9.50
N LEU A 35 6.35 9.32 9.86
CA LEU A 35 7.59 9.04 9.12
C LEU A 35 7.97 7.56 9.16
N HIS A 36 7.92 6.93 10.34
CA HIS A 36 8.15 5.49 10.48
C HIS A 36 7.18 4.69 9.61
N THR A 37 5.88 4.97 9.73
CA THR A 37 4.82 4.31 8.96
C THR A 37 5.09 4.42 7.46
N ASN A 38 5.33 5.62 6.93
CA ASN A 38 5.58 5.84 5.51
C ASN A 38 6.89 5.18 5.05
N ALA A 39 7.95 5.26 5.86
CA ALA A 39 9.24 4.67 5.54
C ALA A 39 9.24 3.13 5.56
N VAL A 40 8.44 2.49 6.43
CA VAL A 40 8.36 1.03 6.49
C VAL A 40 7.39 0.46 5.46
N ILE A 41 6.27 1.13 5.20
CA ILE A 41 5.26 0.64 4.25
C ILE A 41 5.65 1.03 2.83
N PHE A 42 5.75 2.32 2.53
CA PHE A 42 5.90 2.80 1.16
C PHE A 42 7.35 2.82 0.70
N ALA A 43 8.30 3.23 1.55
CA ALA A 43 9.70 3.17 1.17
C ALA A 43 10.21 1.73 1.16
N PHE A 44 10.16 1.01 2.29
CA PHE A 44 10.65 -0.36 2.34
C PHE A 44 9.75 -1.34 1.57
N GLY A 45 8.47 -1.45 1.96
CA GLY A 45 7.53 -2.33 1.29
C GLY A 45 7.38 -1.97 -0.19
N GLY A 46 7.15 -0.69 -0.50
CA GLY A 46 6.99 -0.25 -1.90
C GLY A 46 8.20 -0.53 -2.77
N SER A 47 9.43 -0.20 -2.32
CA SER A 47 10.63 -0.54 -3.11
C SER A 47 10.80 -2.05 -3.28
N ALA A 48 10.46 -2.86 -2.27
CA ALA A 48 10.46 -4.33 -2.40
C ALA A 48 9.44 -4.79 -3.45
N LEU A 49 8.25 -4.20 -3.48
CA LEU A 49 7.20 -4.52 -4.46
C LEU A 49 7.57 -4.10 -5.87
N PHE A 50 8.15 -2.91 -6.07
CA PHE A 50 8.65 -2.48 -7.39
C PHE A 50 9.71 -3.44 -7.92
N ALA A 51 10.71 -3.78 -7.10
CA ALA A 51 11.78 -4.67 -7.50
C ALA A 51 11.25 -6.08 -7.84
N THR A 52 10.38 -6.61 -6.98
CA THR A 52 9.90 -7.98 -7.11
C THR A 52 8.86 -8.11 -8.22
N SER A 53 7.93 -7.17 -8.37
CA SER A 53 6.94 -7.20 -9.44
C SER A 53 7.59 -7.11 -10.82
N TYR A 54 8.57 -6.20 -11.00
CA TYR A 54 9.33 -6.09 -12.26
C TYR A 54 10.12 -7.37 -12.55
N TYR A 55 10.80 -7.92 -11.55
CA TYR A 55 11.52 -9.18 -11.70
C TYR A 55 10.60 -10.35 -12.10
N ILE A 56 9.46 -10.45 -11.42
CA ILE A 56 8.51 -11.56 -11.55
C ILE A 56 7.77 -11.48 -12.89
N VAL A 57 7.18 -10.33 -13.21
CA VAL A 57 6.36 -10.16 -14.42
C VAL A 57 7.18 -10.45 -15.69
N GLN A 58 8.45 -10.06 -15.72
CA GLN A 58 9.33 -10.36 -16.86
C GLN A 58 9.52 -11.87 -17.06
N ARG A 59 9.71 -12.62 -15.97
CA ARG A 59 10.00 -14.06 -16.03
C ARG A 59 8.74 -14.89 -16.26
N THR A 60 7.64 -14.54 -15.61
CA THR A 60 6.36 -15.25 -15.75
C THR A 60 5.72 -14.99 -17.11
N CYS A 61 5.96 -13.82 -17.72
CA CYS A 61 5.52 -13.51 -19.08
C CYS A 61 6.55 -13.84 -20.17
N GLN A 62 7.79 -14.16 -19.79
CA GLN A 62 8.93 -14.40 -20.68
C GLN A 62 9.18 -13.24 -21.67
N ALA A 63 9.07 -12.01 -21.17
CA ALA A 63 9.21 -10.78 -21.93
C ALA A 63 10.04 -9.75 -21.15
N ARG A 64 10.74 -8.86 -21.87
CA ARG A 64 11.33 -7.66 -21.26
C ARG A 64 10.22 -6.72 -20.79
N LEU A 65 10.53 -5.84 -19.84
CA LEU A 65 9.58 -4.80 -19.41
C LEU A 65 9.08 -4.00 -20.62
N PHE A 66 7.85 -3.53 -20.52
CA PHE A 66 7.18 -2.80 -21.60
C PHE A 66 7.98 -1.59 -22.08
N CYS A 67 8.50 -0.79 -21.14
CA CYS A 67 9.28 0.41 -21.41
C CYS A 67 10.32 0.65 -20.31
N ASP A 68 11.60 0.40 -20.61
CA ASP A 68 12.71 0.51 -19.64
C ASP A 68 12.88 1.96 -19.12
N LYS A 69 12.66 2.97 -19.97
CA LYS A 69 12.71 4.39 -19.56
C LYS A 69 11.59 4.73 -18.57
N LEU A 70 10.39 4.20 -18.78
CA LEU A 70 9.25 4.43 -17.90
C LEU A 70 9.43 3.70 -16.56
N ALA A 71 10.04 2.50 -16.57
CA ALA A 71 10.43 1.80 -15.35
C ALA A 71 11.56 2.54 -14.57
N ALA A 72 12.48 3.21 -15.27
CA ALA A 72 13.46 4.07 -14.61
C ALA A 72 12.81 5.33 -14.02
N PHE A 73 11.80 5.89 -14.69
CA PHE A 73 11.00 7.00 -14.16
C PHE A 73 10.26 6.61 -12.88
N THR A 74 9.64 5.43 -12.82
CA THR A 74 8.96 4.97 -11.60
C THR A 74 9.93 4.79 -10.44
N PHE A 75 11.16 4.31 -10.69
CA PHE A 75 12.21 4.26 -9.68
C PHE A 75 12.53 5.66 -9.14
N TRP A 76 12.98 6.59 -9.99
CA TRP A 76 13.39 7.92 -9.53
C TRP A 76 12.22 8.72 -8.93
N GLY A 77 11.03 8.59 -9.50
CA GLY A 77 9.82 9.19 -8.97
C GLY A 77 9.47 8.65 -7.58
N TRP A 78 9.57 7.34 -7.36
CA TRP A 78 9.34 6.74 -6.04
C TRP A 78 10.42 7.16 -5.03
N GLN A 79 11.69 7.25 -5.45
CA GLN A 79 12.75 7.78 -4.59
C GLN A 79 12.49 9.24 -4.20
N ALA A 80 11.98 10.06 -5.13
CA ALA A 80 11.58 11.43 -4.83
C ALA A 80 10.44 11.50 -3.81
N VAL A 81 9.41 10.65 -3.93
CA VAL A 81 8.33 10.53 -2.92
C VAL A 81 8.89 10.19 -1.55
N ILE A 82 9.80 9.21 -1.46
CA ILE A 82 10.41 8.78 -0.19
C ILE A 82 11.21 9.92 0.45
N VAL A 83 12.01 10.65 -0.34
CA VAL A 83 12.78 11.80 0.14
C VAL A 83 11.86 12.92 0.59
N LEU A 84 10.79 13.20 -0.16
CA LEU A 84 9.80 14.21 0.22
C LEU A 84 9.15 13.85 1.55
N ALA A 85 8.71 12.61 1.74
CA ALA A 85 8.17 12.13 3.01
C ALA A 85 9.17 12.29 4.18
N ALA A 86 10.45 11.98 3.94
CA ALA A 86 11.51 12.13 4.94
C ALA A 86 11.77 13.59 5.36
N VAL A 87 11.43 14.55 4.49
CA VAL A 87 11.56 15.98 4.77
C VAL A 87 10.27 16.56 5.34
N THR A 88 9.12 16.32 4.72
CA THR A 88 7.86 17.00 5.02
C THR A 88 7.24 16.53 6.34
N LEU A 89 7.30 15.23 6.65
CA LEU A 89 6.67 14.69 7.86
C LEU A 89 7.36 15.19 9.15
N PRO A 90 8.71 15.20 9.27
CA PRO A 90 9.39 15.85 10.39
C PRO A 90 9.14 17.36 10.50
N LEU A 91 8.88 18.05 9.39
CA LEU A 91 8.49 19.46 9.41
C LEU A 91 7.05 19.67 9.92
N GLY A 92 6.27 18.61 10.08
CA GLY A 92 4.89 18.65 10.56
C GLY A 92 3.86 18.91 9.46
N LEU A 93 4.26 18.77 8.20
CA LEU A 93 3.38 18.92 7.05
C LEU A 93 2.64 17.60 6.83
N SER A 94 1.38 17.55 7.27
CA SER A 94 0.57 16.35 7.15
C SER A 94 -0.93 16.63 7.06
N THR A 95 -1.61 15.76 6.31
CA THR A 95 -3.08 15.67 6.21
C THR A 95 -3.73 15.06 7.45
N SER A 96 -2.94 14.46 8.36
CA SER A 96 -3.37 13.69 9.55
C SER A 96 -4.15 12.40 9.28
N LYS A 97 -4.31 12.01 8.01
CA LYS A 97 -4.91 10.73 7.60
C LYS A 97 -3.87 9.60 7.66
N GLU A 98 -4.12 8.58 8.47
CA GLU A 98 -3.16 7.46 8.61
C GLU A 98 -2.87 6.77 7.27
N TYR A 99 -1.60 6.48 7.01
CA TYR A 99 -1.09 5.93 5.74
C TYR A 99 -1.27 6.84 4.51
N ALA A 100 -1.89 8.02 4.65
CA ALA A 100 -2.10 9.02 3.61
C ALA A 100 -1.64 10.40 4.10
N GLU A 101 -0.57 10.44 4.91
CA GLU A 101 -0.17 11.63 5.65
C GLU A 101 0.46 12.72 4.79
N LEU A 102 0.91 12.40 3.58
CA LEU A 102 1.62 13.31 2.68
C LEU A 102 0.63 14.31 2.08
N GLU A 103 1.09 15.54 1.87
CA GLU A 103 0.24 16.62 1.34
C GLU A 103 0.06 16.54 -0.18
N TRP A 104 -1.00 17.17 -0.69
CA TRP A 104 -1.50 17.07 -2.06
C TRP A 104 -0.45 17.11 -3.20
N PRO A 105 0.65 17.89 -3.17
CA PRO A 105 1.61 17.86 -4.28
C PRO A 105 2.32 16.50 -4.38
N ILE A 106 2.56 15.87 -3.22
CA ILE A 106 3.18 14.55 -3.15
C ILE A 106 2.18 13.48 -3.58
N ASP A 107 0.90 13.65 -3.27
CA ASP A 107 -0.15 12.74 -3.73
C ASP A 107 -0.32 12.73 -5.24
N LEU A 108 -0.21 13.89 -5.88
CA LEU A 108 -0.17 14.00 -7.34
C LEU A 108 1.07 13.31 -7.92
N LEU A 109 2.25 13.51 -7.31
CA LEU A 109 3.46 12.82 -7.71
C LEU A 109 3.31 11.29 -7.59
N ILE A 110 2.78 10.81 -6.47
CA ILE A 110 2.48 9.39 -6.25
C ILE A 110 1.56 8.89 -7.37
N THR A 111 0.47 9.62 -7.65
CA THR A 111 -0.50 9.24 -8.69
C THR A 111 0.19 9.10 -10.06
N ILE A 112 1.02 10.07 -10.47
CA ILE A 112 1.73 10.02 -11.75
C ILE A 112 2.70 8.83 -11.79
N VAL A 113 3.48 8.62 -10.73
CA VAL A 113 4.42 7.49 -10.62
C VAL A 113 3.68 6.16 -10.67
N TRP A 114 2.53 6.06 -9.99
CA TRP A 114 1.73 4.86 -9.93
C TRP A 114 1.06 4.52 -11.26
N VAL A 115 0.56 5.53 -11.99
CA VAL A 115 0.03 5.35 -13.35
C VAL A 115 1.13 4.86 -14.29
N ALA A 116 2.33 5.47 -14.22
CA ALA A 116 3.48 4.99 -14.99
C ALA A 116 3.83 3.53 -14.65
N TYR A 117 3.79 3.18 -13.37
CA TYR A 117 4.01 1.80 -12.90
C TYR A 117 2.97 0.83 -13.46
N ALA A 118 1.69 1.18 -13.40
CA ALA A 118 0.61 0.39 -13.95
C ALA A 118 0.80 0.15 -15.46
N VAL A 119 1.15 1.20 -16.22
CA VAL A 119 1.43 1.09 -17.65
C VAL A 119 2.60 0.13 -17.92
N VAL A 120 3.69 0.23 -17.16
CA VAL A 120 4.84 -0.69 -17.30
C VAL A 120 4.42 -2.13 -17.00
N PHE A 121 3.72 -2.36 -15.88
CA PHE A 121 3.35 -3.70 -15.45
C PHE A 121 2.35 -4.35 -16.42
N PHE A 122 1.21 -3.71 -16.67
CA PHE A 122 0.18 -4.25 -17.56
C PHE A 122 0.65 -4.31 -19.01
N GLY A 123 1.43 -3.34 -19.48
CA GLY A 123 2.07 -3.40 -20.79
C GLY A 123 3.00 -4.62 -20.94
N THR A 124 3.66 -5.04 -19.86
CA THR A 124 4.52 -6.25 -19.86
C THR A 124 3.67 -7.51 -19.91
N VAL A 125 2.55 -7.55 -19.18
CA VAL A 125 1.58 -8.67 -19.21
C VAL A 125 0.92 -8.81 -20.59
N ILE A 126 0.65 -7.70 -21.29
CA ILE A 126 0.10 -7.70 -22.65
C ILE A 126 1.10 -8.32 -23.64
N LYS A 127 2.39 -7.99 -23.51
CA LYS A 127 3.48 -8.51 -24.37
C LYS A 127 3.94 -9.93 -24.03
N ARG A 128 3.22 -10.65 -23.16
CA ARG A 128 3.61 -12.00 -22.72
C ARG A 128 3.69 -12.98 -23.89
N LYS A 129 4.57 -13.97 -23.78
CA LYS A 129 4.66 -15.09 -24.73
C LYS A 129 3.73 -16.25 -24.38
N THR A 130 3.41 -16.41 -23.11
CA THR A 130 2.54 -17.49 -22.61
C THR A 130 1.06 -17.15 -22.82
N LYS A 131 0.22 -18.13 -23.15
CA LYS A 131 -1.23 -17.89 -23.29
C LYS A 131 -1.85 -17.47 -21.95
N HIS A 132 -1.48 -18.14 -20.87
CA HIS A 132 -1.99 -17.87 -19.52
C HIS A 132 -1.14 -16.84 -18.79
N ILE A 133 -1.80 -16.07 -17.92
CA ILE A 133 -1.16 -15.16 -16.97
C ILE A 133 -0.97 -15.93 -15.67
N TYR A 134 0.25 -15.94 -15.15
CA TYR A 134 0.58 -16.62 -13.90
C TYR A 134 -0.10 -15.96 -12.70
N VAL A 135 -0.50 -16.76 -11.70
CA VAL A 135 -1.30 -16.31 -10.54
C VAL A 135 -0.65 -15.13 -9.79
N SER A 136 0.68 -15.13 -9.64
CA SER A 136 1.41 -14.00 -9.05
C SER A 136 1.06 -12.65 -9.70
N ASN A 137 0.89 -12.62 -11.02
CA ASN A 137 0.55 -11.40 -11.75
C ASN A 137 -0.92 -11.00 -11.57
N TRP A 138 -1.81 -11.92 -11.16
CA TRP A 138 -3.19 -11.58 -10.79
C TRP A 138 -3.18 -10.75 -9.51
N PHE A 139 -2.43 -11.22 -8.51
CA PHE A 139 -2.25 -10.53 -7.24
C PHE A 139 -1.58 -9.16 -7.42
N PHE A 140 -0.48 -9.08 -8.17
CA PHE A 140 0.13 -7.78 -8.48
C PHE A 140 -0.80 -6.86 -9.29
N GLY A 141 -1.54 -7.39 -10.27
CA GLY A 141 -2.51 -6.61 -11.04
C GLY A 141 -3.63 -6.03 -10.15
N ALA A 142 -4.20 -6.85 -9.27
CA ALA A 142 -5.23 -6.41 -8.32
C ALA A 142 -4.67 -5.34 -7.36
N TYR A 143 -3.48 -5.56 -6.80
CA TYR A 143 -2.78 -4.59 -5.98
C TYR A 143 -2.60 -3.24 -6.69
N ILE A 144 -2.06 -3.24 -7.91
CA ILE A 144 -1.76 -2.00 -8.64
C ILE A 144 -3.04 -1.19 -8.87
N LEU A 145 -4.11 -1.85 -9.33
CA LEU A 145 -5.38 -1.19 -9.64
C LEU A 145 -6.08 -0.70 -8.38
N THR A 146 -6.19 -1.54 -7.36
CA THR A 146 -6.89 -1.16 -6.12
C THR A 146 -6.16 -0.03 -5.42
N ILE A 147 -4.83 -0.09 -5.25
CA ILE A 147 -4.08 1.01 -4.60
C ILE A 147 -4.24 2.33 -5.36
N ALA A 148 -4.29 2.32 -6.70
CA ALA A 148 -4.56 3.53 -7.47
C ALA A 148 -5.92 4.14 -7.12
N ILE A 149 -6.97 3.31 -7.07
CA ILE A 149 -8.33 3.75 -6.72
C ILE A 149 -8.37 4.26 -5.28
N LEU A 150 -7.80 3.52 -4.33
CA LEU A 150 -7.75 3.90 -2.92
C LEU A 150 -7.06 5.25 -2.74
N HIS A 151 -5.87 5.41 -3.32
CA HIS A 151 -5.06 6.63 -3.23
C HIS A 151 -5.82 7.84 -3.76
N ILE A 152 -6.41 7.72 -4.95
CA ILE A 152 -7.14 8.83 -5.56
C ILE A 152 -8.36 9.21 -4.72
N VAL A 153 -9.14 8.23 -4.26
CA VAL A 153 -10.39 8.50 -3.52
C VAL A 153 -10.12 9.07 -2.13
N ASN A 154 -9.19 8.49 -1.35
CA ASN A 154 -8.95 8.98 0.02
C ASN A 154 -8.28 10.36 0.06
N ASN A 155 -7.55 10.71 -0.99
CA ASN A 155 -6.78 11.94 -1.10
C ASN A 155 -7.48 12.96 -2.01
N ILE A 156 -8.80 12.87 -2.17
CA ILE A 156 -9.58 14.00 -2.70
C ILE A 156 -9.62 15.06 -1.60
N GLU A 157 -8.93 16.16 -1.85
CA GLU A 157 -8.76 17.22 -0.87
C GLU A 157 -8.67 18.59 -1.54
N MET A 158 -9.07 19.62 -0.79
CA MET A 158 -9.05 21.01 -1.23
C MET A 158 -7.74 21.67 -0.79
N PRO A 159 -6.85 22.06 -1.73
CA PRO A 159 -5.63 22.77 -1.40
C PRO A 159 -5.91 24.14 -0.77
N ALA A 160 -5.36 24.37 0.41
CA ALA A 160 -5.36 25.67 1.08
C ALA A 160 -4.04 26.42 0.88
N SER A 161 -2.92 25.71 0.74
CA SER A 161 -1.60 26.23 0.38
C SER A 161 -0.75 25.13 -0.27
N LEU A 162 0.50 25.43 -0.65
CA LEU A 162 1.38 24.44 -1.30
C LEU A 162 1.56 23.15 -0.46
N PHE A 163 1.67 23.27 0.86
CA PHE A 163 1.81 22.12 1.77
C PHE A 163 0.70 22.11 2.82
N LYS A 164 -0.50 22.53 2.41
CA LYS A 164 -1.70 22.34 3.24
C LYS A 164 -2.94 22.10 2.41
N SER A 165 -3.69 21.07 2.77
CA SER A 165 -5.01 20.73 2.24
C SER A 165 -6.02 20.45 3.36
N TYR A 166 -7.30 20.36 2.97
CA TYR A 166 -8.38 19.82 3.80
C TYR A 166 -9.11 18.71 3.04
N SER A 167 -9.38 17.58 3.71
CA SER A 167 -10.16 16.46 3.14
C SER A 167 -11.46 16.97 2.52
N ALA A 168 -11.85 16.41 1.37
CA ALA A 168 -13.16 16.68 0.77
C ALA A 168 -14.32 16.05 1.58
N TYR A 169 -14.00 15.21 2.56
CA TYR A 169 -14.94 14.50 3.42
C TYR A 169 -14.84 15.01 4.86
N ALA A 170 -15.89 14.76 5.66
CA ALA A 170 -15.87 15.09 7.09
C ALA A 170 -16.58 14.02 7.95
N GLY A 171 -16.28 14.02 9.24
CA GLY A 171 -16.98 13.22 10.26
C GLY A 171 -16.97 11.71 9.96
N ALA A 172 -18.12 11.05 10.15
CA ALA A 172 -18.25 9.60 9.96
C ALA A 172 -17.96 9.16 8.51
N GLN A 173 -18.22 10.01 7.52
CA GLN A 173 -17.92 9.71 6.11
C GLN A 173 -16.41 9.71 5.86
N ASP A 174 -15.70 10.73 6.36
CA ASP A 174 -14.24 10.78 6.26
C ASP A 174 -13.59 9.61 6.98
N ALA A 175 -14.11 9.25 8.16
CA ALA A 175 -13.66 8.08 8.90
C ALA A 175 -13.86 6.78 8.10
N MET A 176 -15.02 6.60 7.46
CA MET A 176 -15.28 5.41 6.63
C MET A 176 -14.32 5.34 5.44
N ILE A 177 -14.18 6.43 4.69
CA ILE A 177 -13.29 6.49 3.52
C ILE A 177 -11.83 6.27 3.95
N GLN A 178 -11.42 6.88 5.06
CA GLN A 178 -10.11 6.71 5.66
C GLN A 178 -9.80 5.25 6.01
N TRP A 179 -10.75 4.51 6.59
CA TRP A 179 -10.51 3.12 6.98
C TRP A 179 -10.82 2.09 5.90
N TRP A 180 -11.66 2.44 4.93
CA TRP A 180 -11.73 1.74 3.66
C TRP A 180 -10.38 1.83 2.94
N TYR A 181 -9.76 3.00 2.89
CA TYR A 181 -8.40 3.20 2.41
C TYR A 181 -7.38 2.44 3.27
N GLY A 182 -7.30 2.73 4.57
CA GLY A 182 -6.24 2.23 5.45
C GLY A 182 -6.23 0.70 5.55
N HIS A 183 -7.41 0.08 5.67
CA HIS A 183 -7.49 -1.38 5.69
C HIS A 183 -7.07 -1.99 4.35
N ASN A 184 -7.55 -1.44 3.23
CA ASN A 184 -7.21 -1.96 1.91
C ASN A 184 -5.80 -1.56 1.47
N ALA A 185 -5.17 -0.55 2.08
CA ALA A 185 -3.76 -0.29 1.94
C ALA A 185 -2.98 -1.48 2.49
N VAL A 186 -3.24 -1.91 3.72
CA VAL A 186 -2.65 -3.16 4.24
C VAL A 186 -3.07 -4.37 3.40
N GLY A 187 -4.35 -4.48 3.05
CA GLY A 187 -4.89 -5.61 2.30
C GLY A 187 -4.28 -5.80 0.93
N PHE A 188 -4.15 -4.75 0.14
CA PHE A 188 -3.65 -4.87 -1.22
C PHE A 188 -2.14 -4.60 -1.30
N PHE A 189 -1.64 -3.61 -0.56
CA PHE A 189 -0.23 -3.26 -0.56
C PHE A 189 0.62 -4.22 0.27
N LEU A 190 0.13 -4.75 1.39
CA LEU A 190 0.93 -5.61 2.29
C LEU A 190 0.52 -7.08 2.29
N THR A 191 -0.72 -7.42 1.89
CA THR A 191 -1.17 -8.81 1.77
C THR A 191 -1.17 -9.26 0.32
N THR A 192 -2.04 -8.71 -0.54
CA THR A 192 -2.21 -9.16 -1.94
C THR A 192 -0.90 -9.11 -2.73
N SER A 193 -0.16 -7.99 -2.68
CA SER A 193 1.09 -7.86 -3.42
C SER A 193 2.18 -8.83 -2.92
N PHE A 194 2.27 -9.08 -1.61
CA PHE A 194 3.22 -10.01 -0.99
C PHE A 194 2.82 -11.47 -1.24
N LEU A 195 1.52 -11.77 -1.35
CA LEU A 195 1.05 -13.05 -1.91
C LEU A 195 1.50 -13.20 -3.37
N GLY A 196 1.49 -12.12 -4.14
CA GLY A 196 2.13 -12.07 -5.47
C GLY A 196 3.60 -12.51 -5.40
N MET A 197 4.39 -11.95 -4.48
CA MET A 197 5.78 -12.38 -4.26
C MET A 197 5.87 -13.86 -3.87
N MET A 198 5.06 -14.29 -2.90
CA MET A 198 5.01 -15.64 -2.38
C MET A 198 4.73 -16.67 -3.48
N TYR A 199 3.72 -16.43 -4.32
CA TYR A 199 3.34 -17.29 -5.44
C TYR A 199 4.45 -17.49 -6.46
N TYR A 200 5.42 -16.58 -6.53
CA TYR A 200 6.60 -16.77 -7.37
C TYR A 200 7.77 -17.38 -6.60
N PHE A 201 8.18 -16.76 -5.49
CA PHE A 201 9.43 -17.10 -4.82
C PHE A 201 9.36 -18.42 -4.04
N ILE A 202 8.22 -18.78 -3.43
CA ILE A 202 8.13 -20.06 -2.71
C ILE A 202 8.28 -21.25 -3.67
N PRO A 203 7.47 -21.38 -4.75
CA PRO A 203 7.64 -22.48 -5.70
C PRO A 203 9.03 -22.46 -6.36
N LYS A 204 9.56 -21.27 -6.65
CA LYS A 204 10.85 -21.12 -7.31
C LYS A 204 12.02 -21.55 -6.42
N GLN A 205 11.98 -21.20 -5.14
CA GLN A 205 13.02 -21.55 -4.17
C GLN A 205 12.92 -23.01 -3.72
N ALA A 206 11.71 -23.52 -3.58
CA ALA A 206 11.46 -24.91 -3.18
C ALA A 206 11.61 -25.91 -4.33
N GLU A 207 11.72 -25.43 -5.58
CA GLU A 207 11.73 -26.22 -6.81
C GLU A 207 10.53 -27.18 -6.91
N ARG A 208 9.38 -26.71 -6.43
CA ARG A 208 8.11 -27.46 -6.40
C ARG A 208 7.03 -26.72 -7.18
N PRO A 209 6.08 -27.44 -7.80
CA PRO A 209 4.92 -26.80 -8.40
C PRO A 209 4.04 -26.15 -7.33
N ILE A 210 3.21 -25.17 -7.73
CA ILE A 210 2.18 -24.61 -6.85
C ILE A 210 1.21 -25.72 -6.45
N TYR A 211 0.97 -25.84 -5.15
CA TYR A 211 -0.07 -26.71 -4.63
C TYR A 211 -1.46 -26.13 -4.93
N SER A 212 -2.35 -26.96 -5.49
CA SER A 212 -3.76 -26.64 -5.78
C SER A 212 -4.02 -25.32 -6.53
N TYR A 213 -3.96 -25.37 -7.86
CA TYR A 213 -4.35 -24.22 -8.71
C TYR A 213 -5.81 -23.76 -8.48
N ARG A 214 -6.72 -24.68 -8.12
CA ARG A 214 -8.11 -24.34 -7.79
C ARG A 214 -8.19 -23.47 -6.53
N LEU A 215 -7.37 -23.78 -5.52
CA LEU A 215 -7.30 -22.97 -4.32
C LEU A 215 -6.79 -21.57 -4.67
N SER A 216 -5.79 -21.43 -5.54
CA SER A 216 -5.33 -20.12 -6.02
C SER A 216 -6.45 -19.27 -6.61
N ILE A 217 -7.39 -19.86 -7.36
CA ILE A 217 -8.55 -19.14 -7.92
C ILE A 217 -9.50 -18.70 -6.81
N VAL A 218 -9.93 -19.63 -5.94
CA VAL A 218 -10.91 -19.34 -4.88
C VAL A 218 -10.34 -18.32 -3.89
N HIS A 219 -9.11 -18.54 -3.43
CA HIS A 219 -8.38 -17.64 -2.57
C HIS A 219 -8.27 -16.25 -3.19
N PHE A 220 -7.80 -16.14 -4.44
CA PHE A 220 -7.65 -14.85 -5.12
C PHE A 220 -8.97 -14.08 -5.17
N TRP A 221 -10.04 -14.67 -5.69
CA TRP A 221 -11.30 -13.94 -5.86
C TRP A 221 -11.98 -13.61 -4.54
N ALA A 222 -12.06 -14.58 -3.62
CA ALA A 222 -12.68 -14.36 -2.33
C ALA A 222 -11.89 -13.33 -1.51
N LEU A 223 -10.55 -13.39 -1.51
CA LEU A 223 -9.71 -12.42 -0.81
C LEU A 223 -9.97 -11.01 -1.34
N ASN A 224 -9.78 -10.78 -2.64
CA ASN A 224 -9.87 -9.43 -3.22
C ASN A 224 -11.29 -8.85 -3.11
N PHE A 225 -12.34 -9.67 -3.19
CA PHE A 225 -13.71 -9.20 -3.00
C PHE A 225 -13.97 -8.83 -1.54
N THR A 226 -13.64 -9.72 -0.60
CA THR A 226 -14.00 -9.54 0.83
C THR A 226 -13.18 -8.46 1.52
N TYR A 227 -11.90 -8.29 1.15
CA TYR A 227 -11.04 -7.25 1.74
C TYR A 227 -11.64 -5.84 1.62
N MET A 228 -12.30 -5.55 0.50
CA MET A 228 -12.91 -4.24 0.23
C MET A 228 -13.98 -3.84 1.25
N TRP A 229 -14.55 -4.80 1.97
CA TRP A 229 -15.62 -4.57 2.96
C TRP A 229 -15.13 -4.45 4.39
N ALA A 230 -13.89 -4.82 4.69
CA ALA A 230 -13.42 -4.96 6.06
C ALA A 230 -13.02 -3.63 6.72
N GLY A 231 -12.99 -2.50 6.00
CA GLY A 231 -12.67 -1.17 6.53
C GLY A 231 -13.38 -0.79 7.85
N PRO A 232 -14.72 -0.97 7.98
CA PRO A 232 -15.45 -0.58 9.19
C PRO A 232 -15.08 -1.36 10.47
N HIS A 233 -14.26 -2.42 10.40
CA HIS A 233 -13.74 -3.08 11.61
C HIS A 233 -12.83 -2.18 12.45
N HIS A 234 -12.32 -1.08 11.89
CA HIS A 234 -11.55 -0.05 12.60
C HIS A 234 -12.45 0.94 13.35
N LEU A 235 -13.77 0.89 13.09
CA LEU A 235 -14.74 1.89 13.51
C LEU A 235 -15.85 1.28 14.37
N GLN A 236 -15.56 0.17 15.05
CA GLN A 236 -16.50 -0.48 15.97
C GLN A 236 -16.76 0.40 17.18
N HIS A 237 -18.03 0.53 17.56
CA HIS A 237 -18.49 1.38 18.66
C HIS A 237 -18.09 2.86 18.51
N THR A 238 -18.10 3.36 17.28
CA THR A 238 -17.86 4.78 16.97
C THR A 238 -19.15 5.46 16.51
N SER A 239 -19.06 6.71 16.03
CA SER A 239 -20.17 7.43 15.41
C SER A 239 -20.55 6.91 14.01
N LEU A 240 -19.86 5.90 13.48
CA LEU A 240 -20.23 5.26 12.21
C LEU A 240 -21.55 4.48 12.39
N PRO A 241 -22.50 4.49 11.45
CA PRO A 241 -23.74 3.73 11.59
C PRO A 241 -23.53 2.24 11.87
N ASP A 242 -24.33 1.68 12.79
CA ASP A 242 -24.20 0.29 13.25
C ASP A 242 -24.26 -0.75 12.11
N TRP A 243 -25.07 -0.50 11.09
CA TRP A 243 -25.17 -1.39 9.93
C TRP A 243 -23.84 -1.47 9.17
N THR A 244 -23.10 -0.36 9.04
CA THR A 244 -21.80 -0.32 8.37
C THR A 244 -20.75 -1.04 9.21
N GLN A 245 -20.78 -0.85 10.54
CA GLN A 245 -19.91 -1.57 11.46
C GLN A 245 -20.12 -3.09 11.38
N SER A 246 -21.39 -3.51 11.32
CA SER A 246 -21.78 -4.93 11.26
C SER A 246 -21.33 -5.59 9.96
N LEU A 247 -21.44 -4.88 8.82
CA LEU A 247 -20.88 -5.35 7.54
C LEU A 247 -19.36 -5.55 7.64
N GLY A 248 -18.63 -4.57 8.20
CA GLY A 248 -17.19 -4.69 8.39
C GLY A 248 -16.81 -5.90 9.26
N MET A 249 -17.53 -6.13 10.35
CA MET A 249 -17.31 -7.30 11.22
C MET A 249 -17.55 -8.61 10.47
N VAL A 250 -18.71 -8.76 9.82
CA VAL A 250 -19.07 -10.00 9.12
C VAL A 250 -18.08 -10.33 8.00
N PHE A 251 -17.74 -9.35 7.17
CA PHE A 251 -16.77 -9.58 6.09
C PHE A 251 -15.35 -9.82 6.60
N SER A 252 -14.95 -9.23 7.73
CA SER A 252 -13.66 -9.54 8.36
C SER A 252 -13.60 -10.97 8.88
N LEU A 253 -14.70 -11.52 9.40
CA LEU A 253 -14.77 -12.94 9.77
C LEU A 253 -14.70 -13.86 8.55
N ILE A 254 -15.43 -13.53 7.48
CA ILE A 254 -15.38 -14.28 6.22
C ILE A 254 -13.95 -14.25 5.62
N LEU A 255 -13.27 -13.11 5.72
CA LEU A 255 -11.92 -12.88 5.19
C LEU A 255 -10.86 -13.85 5.77
N LEU A 256 -11.11 -14.47 6.92
CA LEU A 256 -10.23 -15.50 7.50
C LEU A 256 -9.99 -16.66 6.52
N ALA A 257 -11.06 -17.19 5.92
CA ALA A 257 -10.99 -18.36 5.05
C ALA A 257 -10.15 -18.14 3.79
N PRO A 258 -10.36 -17.08 2.98
CA PRO A 258 -9.46 -16.81 1.88
C PRO A 258 -8.07 -16.46 2.41
N SER A 259 -7.89 -15.66 3.46
CA SER A 259 -6.54 -15.28 3.92
C SER A 259 -5.61 -16.48 4.22
N TRP A 260 -6.17 -17.61 4.68
CA TRP A 260 -5.43 -18.86 4.95
C TRP A 260 -5.24 -19.77 3.72
N GLY A 261 -5.84 -19.43 2.58
CA GLY A 261 -5.75 -20.23 1.36
C GLY A 261 -4.48 -20.01 0.53
N GLY A 262 -3.66 -19.02 0.90
CA GLY A 262 -2.40 -18.66 0.26
C GLY A 262 -1.25 -19.58 0.63
#